data_AF-A0A2R6E612-F1
#
_entry.id   AF-A0A2R6E612-F1
#
_cell.length_a   1.000
_cell.length_b   1.000
_cell.length_c   1.000
_cell.angle_alpha   90.00
_cell.angle_beta   90.00
_cell.angle_gamma   90.00
#
_symmetry.space_group_name_H-M   'P 1'
#
loop_
_entity.id
_entity.type
_entity.pdbx_description
1 polymer ?
#
loop_
_entity_poly.entity_id
_entity_poly.type
_entity_poly.pdbx_seq_one_letter_code
_entity_poly.pdbx_strand_id
1 'polypeptide(L)' 'MSATARETLGWLWPLVGTAYLVYLALEPPPARWVGVICLVVVTPLLAGWIVGRVFGMGPWADG' A
#
# COMPACT_ATOMS: atom_id res chain seq x y z
N MET A 1 -19.10 7.58 -12.87
CA MET A 1 -18.15 7.89 -11.78
C MET A 1 -17.45 9.20 -12.12
N SER A 2 -17.47 10.18 -11.21
CA SER A 2 -16.80 11.48 -11.39
C SER A 2 -15.27 11.32 -11.44
N ALA A 3 -14.56 12.25 -12.10
CA ALA A 3 -13.10 12.22 -12.24
C ALA A 3 -12.40 12.16 -10.88
N THR A 4 -12.89 12.93 -9.90
CA THR A 4 -12.40 12.96 -8.52
C THR A 4 -12.47 11.59 -7.84
N ALA A 5 -13.56 10.84 -8.03
CA ALA A 5 -13.70 9.51 -7.42
C ALA A 5 -12.67 8.52 -8.00
N ARG A 6 -12.32 8.65 -9.28
CA ARG A 6 -11.30 7.79 -9.92
C ARG A 6 -9.90 8.13 -9.44
N GLU A 7 -9.62 9.42 -9.22
CA GLU A 7 -8.36 9.92 -8.69
C GLU A 7 -8.16 9.54 -7.21
N THR A 8 -9.18 9.73 -6.38
CA THR A 8 -9.17 9.28 -4.98
C THR A 8 -9.00 7.76 -4.88
N LEU A 9 -9.67 6.98 -5.73
CA LEU A 9 -9.55 5.52 -5.73
C LEU A 9 -8.15 5.07 -6.17
N GLY A 10 -7.57 5.73 -7.18
CA GLY A 10 -6.19 5.48 -7.60
C GLY A 10 -5.19 5.78 -6.48
N TRP A 11 -5.43 6.82 -5.69
CA TRP A 11 -4.60 7.18 -4.55
C TRP A 11 -4.70 6.20 -3.37
N LEU A 12 -5.91 5.69 -3.08
CA LEU A 12 -6.14 4.75 -1.98
C LEU A 12 -5.69 3.32 -2.29
N TRP A 13 -5.49 2.98 -3.56
CA TRP A 13 -5.14 1.64 -4.02
C TRP A 13 -4.01 0.95 -3.23
N PRO A 14 -2.83 1.58 -3.00
CA PRO A 14 -1.76 0.96 -2.20
C PRO A 14 -2.18 0.66 -0.75
N LEU A 15 -3.06 1.47 -0.16
CA LEU A 15 -3.56 1.24 1.20
C LEU A 15 -4.52 0.06 1.24
N VAL A 16 -5.43 -0.06 0.25
CA VAL A 16 -6.35 -1.19 0.14
C VAL A 16 -5.59 -2.50 -0.04
N GLY A 17 -4.59 -2.53 -0.92
CA GLY A 17 -3.75 -3.70 -1.13
C GLY A 17 -3.00 -4.11 0.15
N THR A 18 -2.42 -3.15 0.86
CA THR A 18 -1.69 -3.42 2.12
C THR A 18 -2.64 -3.95 3.21
N ALA A 19 -3.82 -3.36 3.35
CA ALA A 19 -4.84 -3.84 4.29
C ALA A 19 -5.26 -5.28 4.02
N TYR A 20 -5.39 -5.66 2.74
CA TYR A 20 -5.68 -7.05 2.37
C TYR A 20 -4.54 -8.01 2.74
N LEU A 21 -3.28 -7.60 2.57
CA LEU A 21 -2.14 -8.42 2.98
C LEU A 21 -2.07 -8.61 4.50
N VAL A 22 -2.43 -7.59 5.27
CA VAL A 22 -2.59 -7.69 6.73
C VAL A 22 -3.69 -8.69 7.09
N TYR A 23 -4.84 -8.63 6.40
CA TYR A 23 -5.90 -9.61 6.56
C TYR A 23 -5.39 -11.04 6.31
N LEU A 24 -4.68 -11.27 5.20
CA LEU A 24 -4.10 -12.59 4.89
C LEU A 24 -3.09 -13.05 5.94
N ALA A 25 -2.28 -12.14 6.49
CA ALA A 25 -1.31 -12.45 7.54
C ALA A 25 -1.96 -12.92 8.86
N LEU A 26 -3.24 -12.61 9.08
CA LEU A 26 -4.00 -13.05 10.26
C LEU A 26 -4.73 -14.39 10.04
N GLU A 27 -5.00 -14.76 8.79
CA GLU A 27 -5.64 -16.04 8.44
C GLU A 27 -4.77 -17.26 8.82
N PRO A 28 -5.35 -18.49 8.85
CA PRO A 28 -4.57 -19.71 9.00
C PRO A 28 -3.65 -19.97 7.78
N PRO A 29 -2.60 -20.80 7.93
CA PRO A 29 -1.75 -21.20 6.81
C PRO A 29 -2.57 -21.92 5.71
N PRO A 30 -2.24 -21.76 4.41
CA PRO A 30 -1.04 -21.11 3.88
C PRO A 30 -1.18 -19.60 3.61
N ALA A 31 -2.39 -19.04 3.64
CA ALA A 31 -2.66 -17.63 3.36
C ALA A 31 -1.81 -16.67 4.21
N ARG A 32 -1.62 -17.03 5.48
CA ARG A 32 -0.70 -16.36 6.41
C ARG A 32 0.67 -16.05 5.81
N TRP A 33 1.29 -17.05 5.21
CA TRP A 33 2.66 -16.94 4.71
C TRP A 33 2.75 -16.00 3.52
N VAL A 34 1.74 -16.05 2.64
CA VAL A 34 1.62 -15.12 1.52
C VAL A 34 1.49 -13.68 2.05
N GLY A 35 0.58 -13.46 3.00
CA GLY A 35 0.39 -12.15 3.63
C GLY A 35 1.69 -11.60 4.23
N VAL A 36 2.39 -12.41 5.04
CA VAL A 36 3.65 -12.02 5.69
C VAL A 36 4.76 -11.73 4.68
N ILE A 37 5.00 -12.61 3.71
CA ILE A 37 6.08 -12.43 2.71
C ILE A 37 5.82 -11.18 1.87
N CYS A 38 4.58 -10.99 1.43
CA CYS A 38 4.22 -9.81 0.65
C CYS A 38 4.33 -8.53 1.49
N LEU A 39 3.94 -8.54 2.78
CA LEU A 39 4.11 -7.39 3.67
C LEU A 39 5.57 -7.00 3.82
N VAL A 40 6.48 -7.96 4.01
CA VAL A 40 7.93 -7.68 4.12
C VAL A 40 8.45 -6.91 2.90
N VAL A 41 7.94 -7.20 1.70
CA VAL A 41 8.33 -6.50 0.46
C VAL A 41 7.62 -5.16 0.31
N VAL A 42 6.31 -5.10 0.59
CA VAL A 42 5.48 -3.91 0.34
C VAL A 42 5.68 -2.84 1.40
N THR A 43 5.91 -3.18 2.66
CA THR A 43 6.06 -2.22 3.77
C THR A 43 7.16 -1.18 3.52
N PRO A 44 8.42 -1.53 3.14
CA PRO A 44 9.44 -0.51 2.86
C PRO A 44 9.06 0.38 1.67
N LEU A 45 8.38 -0.18 0.66
CA LEU A 45 7.90 0.57 -0.50
C LEU A 45 6.80 1.57 -0.09
N LEU A 46 5.86 1.13 0.73
CA LEU A 46 4.78 1.97 1.26
C LEU A 46 5.34 3.08 2.16
N ALA A 47 6.35 2.78 2.98
CA ALA A 47 7.02 3.78 3.80
C ALA A 47 7.69 4.85 2.91
N GLY A 48 8.44 4.45 1.88
CA GLY A 48 9.03 5.38 0.92
C GLY A 48 8.00 6.22 0.17
N TRP A 49 6.88 5.62 -0.21
CA TRP A 49 5.76 6.31 -0.86
C TRP A 49 5.11 7.35 0.06
N ILE A 50 4.82 7.00 1.33
CA ILE A 50 4.28 7.94 2.33
C ILE A 50 5.27 9.08 2.55
N VAL A 51 6.56 8.78 2.68
CA VAL A 51 7.61 9.80 2.86
C VAL A 51 7.66 10.76 1.67
N GLY A 52 7.61 10.26 0.43
CA GLY A 52 7.57 11.08 -0.76
C GLY A 52 6.34 11.97 -0.83
N ARG A 53 5.15 11.42 -0.60
CA ARG A 53 3.89 12.16 -0.68
C ARG A 53 3.70 13.21 0.43
N VAL A 54 4.10 12.89 1.66
CA VAL A 54 3.85 13.77 2.82
C VAL A 54 4.97 14.76 3.03
N PHE A 55 6.22 14.34 2.83
CA PHE A 55 7.41 15.16 3.13
C PHE A 55 8.14 15.66 1.89
N GLY A 56 7.67 15.33 0.68
CA GLY A 56 8.29 15.77 -0.57
C GLY A 56 9.68 15.16 -0.83
N MET A 57 10.00 14.03 -0.21
CA MET A 57 11.33 13.41 -0.28
C MET A 57 11.35 12.15 -1.15
N GLY A 58 12.27 12.11 -2.12
CA GLY A 58 12.50 10.92 -2.95
C GLY A 58 11.59 10.83 -4.18
N PRO A 59 11.57 9.67 -4.87
CA PRO A 59 11.03 9.56 -6.23
C PRO A 59 9.50 9.63 -6.34
N TRP A 60 8.78 9.63 -5.21
CA TRP A 60 7.32 9.76 -5.16
C TRP A 60 6.85 11.13 -4.63
N ALA A 61 7.74 12.11 -4.53
CA ALA A 61 7.35 13.48 -4.27
C ALA A 61 6.51 14.02 -5.43
N ASP A 62 5.37 14.63 -5.10
CA ASP A 62 4.58 15.41 -6.07
C ASP A 62 5.40 16.69 -6.34
N GLY A 63 6.17 16.67 -7.44
CA GLY A 63 7.14 17.72 -7.80
C GLY A 63 6.55 19.10 -8.00
#